data_AF-A0A933NG19-F1
#
_entry.id   AF-A0A933NG19-F1
#
_cell.length_a   1.000
_cell.length_b   1.000
_cell.length_c   1.000
_cell.angle_alpha   90.00
_cell.angle_beta   90.00
_cell.angle_gamma   90.00
#
_symmetry.space_group_name_H-M   'P 1'
#
loop_
_entity.id
_entity.type
_entity.pdbx_description
1 polymer ?
#
loop_
_entity_poly.entity_id
_entity_poly.type
_entity_poly.pdbx_seq_one_letter_code
_entity_poly.pdbx_strand_id
1 'polypeptide(L)' 'METPDEVIPVEVKFTANPRPADARGVELFLSAHPGLSSRGYVVCRVSQPEQLTERVAAIGWADL' A
#
# COMPACT_ATOMS: atom_id res chain seq x y z
N MET A 1 -4.68 18.08 -17.71
CA MET A 1 -5.05 17.51 -16.41
C MET A 1 -3.78 16.96 -15.82
N GLU A 2 -3.14 17.72 -14.92
CA GLU A 2 -2.01 17.22 -14.13
C GLU A 2 -2.58 16.35 -13.01
N THR A 3 -2.07 15.12 -12.91
CA THR A 3 -2.30 14.20 -11.79
C THR A 3 -1.66 14.78 -10.52
N PRO A 4 -2.05 14.33 -9.31
CA PRO A 4 -1.32 14.71 -8.10
C PRO A 4 0.18 14.43 -8.30
N ASP A 5 1.04 15.33 -7.84
CA ASP A 5 2.50 15.17 -7.90
C ASP A 5 3.02 13.92 -7.15
N GLU A 6 2.13 13.19 -6.48
CA GLU A 6 2.43 12.00 -5.68
C GLU A 6 1.98 10.71 -6.40
N VAL A 7 2.92 9.78 -6.55
CA VAL A 7 2.65 8.40 -6.97
C VAL A 7 2.22 7.62 -5.73
N ILE A 8 1.12 6.88 -5.80
CA ILE A 8 0.73 5.97 -4.71
C ILE A 8 1.03 4.53 -5.14
N PRO A 9 2.07 3.87 -4.60
CA PRO A 9 2.34 2.48 -4.88
C PRO A 9 1.25 1.59 -4.28
N VAL A 10 0.70 0.72 -5.12
CA VAL A 10 -0.31 -0.26 -4.74
C VAL A 10 0.18 -1.66 -5.13
N GLU A 11 0.15 -2.60 -4.19
CA GLU A 11 0.39 -4.02 -4.45
C GLU A 11 -0.88 -4.83 -4.16
N VAL A 12 -1.32 -5.65 -5.10
CA VAL A 12 -2.53 -6.47 -4.95
C VAL A 12 -2.17 -7.86 -4.45
N LYS A 13 -2.83 -8.34 -3.38
CA LYS A 13 -2.66 -9.70 -2.85
C LYS A 13 -3.97 -10.41 -2.59
N PHE A 14 -4.00 -11.73 -2.86
CA PHE A 14 -5.17 -12.57 -2.61
C PHE A 14 -5.19 -13.19 -1.20
N THR A 15 -5.03 -12.38 -0.16
CA THR A 15 -5.10 -12.81 1.26
C THR A 15 -6.24 -12.10 1.97
N ALA A 16 -6.80 -12.71 3.02
CA ALA A 16 -7.73 -12.06 3.95
C ALA A 16 -7.06 -11.70 5.30
N ASN A 17 -5.84 -12.22 5.53
CA ASN A 17 -5.03 -11.95 6.72
C ASN A 17 -3.66 -11.46 6.24
N PRO A 18 -3.53 -10.19 5.86
CA PRO A 18 -2.26 -9.63 5.45
C PRO A 18 -1.30 -9.57 6.64
N ARG A 19 0.00 -9.55 6.36
CA ARG A 19 1.05 -9.42 7.38
C ARG A 19 2.03 -8.32 6.96
N PRO A 20 2.86 -7.80 7.87
CA PRO A 20 3.89 -6.82 7.51
C PRO A 20 4.78 -7.25 6.34
N ALA A 21 5.08 -8.55 6.22
CA ALA A 21 5.85 -9.11 5.09
C ALA A 21 5.17 -8.92 3.72
N ASP A 22 3.85 -8.77 3.69
CA ASP A 22 3.11 -8.51 2.46
C ASP A 22 3.30 -7.10 1.92
N ALA A 23 3.69 -6.14 2.76
CA ALA A 23 4.01 -4.78 2.37
C ALA A 23 5.43 -4.60 1.81
N ARG A 24 6.26 -5.65 1.77
CA ARG A 24 7.69 -5.55 1.43
C ARG A 24 7.95 -4.90 0.06
N GLY A 25 7.14 -5.21 -0.95
CA GLY A 25 7.30 -4.62 -2.29
C GLY A 25 7.03 -3.12 -2.28
N VAL A 26 5.94 -2.72 -1.62
CA VAL A 26 5.56 -1.31 -1.41
C VAL A 26 6.63 -0.56 -0.61
N GLU A 27 7.11 -1.12 0.50
CA GLU A 27 8.17 -0.54 1.33
C GLU A 27 9.48 -0.33 0.56
N LEU A 28 9.84 -1.28 -0.31
CA LEU A 28 11.00 -1.16 -1.18
C LEU A 28 10.83 0.01 -2.16
N PHE A 29 9.65 0.16 -2.77
CA PHE A 29 9.36 1.29 -3.67
C PHE A 29 9.47 2.63 -2.95
N LEU A 30 8.84 2.76 -1.78
CA LEU A 30 8.85 3.99 -0.97
C LEU A 30 10.27 4.37 -0.54
N SER A 31 11.11 3.38 -0.25
CA SER A 31 12.50 3.60 0.13
C SER A 31 13.38 3.98 -1.06
N ALA A 32 13.09 3.44 -2.25
CA ALA A 32 13.82 3.74 -3.48
C ALA A 32 13.44 5.11 -4.08
N HIS A 33 12.23 5.60 -3.82
CA HIS A 33 11.69 6.83 -4.42
C HIS A 33 11.06 7.77 -3.38
N PRO A 34 11.80 8.23 -2.35
CA PRO A 34 11.25 9.03 -1.26
C PRO A 34 10.65 10.39 -1.68
N GLY A 35 11.01 10.90 -2.87
CA GLY A 35 10.44 12.13 -3.43
C GLY A 35 9.17 11.93 -4.27
N LEU A 36 8.81 10.67 -4.59
CA LEU A 36 7.62 10.36 -5.39
C LEU A 36 6.43 9.95 -4.52
N SER A 37 6.69 9.46 -3.31
CA SER A 37 5.65 8.90 -2.45
C SER A 37 6.09 8.78 -1.00
N SER A 38 5.16 9.03 -0.08
CA SER A 38 5.37 8.89 1.36
C SER A 38 4.67 7.66 1.96
N ARG A 39 3.69 7.09 1.24
CA ARG A 39 2.79 6.04 1.72
C ARG A 39 2.35 5.13 0.59
N GLY A 40 1.91 3.92 0.92
CA GLY A 40 1.36 3.00 -0.06
C GLY A 40 0.33 2.05 0.51
N TYR A 41 -0.22 1.21 -0.36
CA TYR A 41 -1.29 0.30 0.01
C TYR A 41 -1.07 -1.12 -0.48
N VAL A 42 -1.52 -2.09 0.32
CA VAL A 42 -1.74 -3.46 -0.12
C VAL A 42 -3.24 -3.67 -0.28
N VAL A 43 -3.72 -3.85 -1.51
CA VAL A 43 -5.14 -4.15 -1.75
C VAL A 43 -5.36 -5.65 -1.62
N CYS A 44 -6.24 -6.04 -0.70
CA CYS A 44 -6.53 -7.44 -0.43
C CYS A 44 -7.96 -7.64 0.09
N ARG A 45 -8.25 -8.81 0.69
CA ARG A 45 -9.60 -9.21 1.12
C ARG A 45 -9.86 -8.93 2.60
N VAL A 46 -9.19 -7.95 3.18
CA VAL A 46 -9.48 -7.50 4.55
C VAL A 46 -10.89 -6.94 4.63
N SER A 47 -11.55 -7.16 5.76
CA SER A 47 -12.89 -6.63 6.02
C SER A 47 -12.87 -5.16 6.44
N GLN A 48 -11.73 -4.67 6.93
CA GLN A 48 -11.47 -3.29 7.34
C GLN A 48 -9.99 -2.97 7.06
N PRO A 49 -9.62 -1.70 6.85
CA PRO A 49 -8.22 -1.32 6.72
C PRO A 49 -7.35 -1.76 7.92
N GLU A 50 -6.16 -2.25 7.64
CA GLU A 50 -5.20 -2.72 8.65
C GLU A 50 -3.82 -2.12 8.40
N GLN A 51 -3.20 -1.53 9.42
CA GLN A 51 -1.85 -0.98 9.28
C GLN A 51 -0.82 -2.11 9.27
N LEU A 52 -0.07 -2.27 8.17
CA LEU A 52 0.95 -3.34 8.05
C LEU A 52 2.33 -2.90 8.50
N THR A 53 2.67 -1.64 8.27
CA THR A 53 3.94 -1.00 8.64
C THR A 53 3.71 0.46 8.99
N GLU A 54 4.73 1.26 9.29
CA GLU A 54 4.54 2.70 9.50
C GLU A 54 3.97 3.44 8.27
N ARG A 55 4.29 2.96 7.05
CA ARG A 55 3.98 3.67 5.79
C ARG A 55 2.95 2.97 4.90
N VAL A 56 2.59 1.72 5.22
CA VAL A 56 1.75 0.89 4.37
C VAL A 56 0.56 0.31 5.13
N ALA A 57 -0.64 0.53 4.58
CA ALA A 57 -1.88 -0.08 5.06
C ALA A 57 -2.41 -1.12 4.06
N ALA A 58 -2.97 -2.21 4.58
CA ALA A 58 -3.83 -3.09 3.82
C ALA A 58 -5.23 -2.49 3.74
N ILE A 59 -5.83 -2.49 2.56
CA ILE A 59 -7.20 -2.00 2.33
C ILE A 59 -8.01 -3.01 1.53
N GLY A 60 -9.33 -2.97 1.69
CA GLY A 60 -10.26 -3.75 0.90
C GLY A 60 -10.41 -3.17 -0.51
N TRP A 61 -10.92 -3.99 -1.44
CA TRP A 61 -11.25 -3.53 -2.80
C TRP A 61 -12.28 -2.39 -2.84
N ALA A 62 -13.14 -2.30 -1.83
CA ALA A 62 -14.15 -1.24 -1.71
C ALA A 62 -13.57 0.10 -1.22
N ASP A 63 -12.34 0.08 -0.69
CA ASP A 63 -11.67 1.25 -0.10
C ASP A 63 -10.61 1.86 -1.03
N LEU A 64 -10.42 1.30 -2.24
CA LEU A 64 -9.45 1.74 -3.24
C LEU A 64 -9.91 2.99 -3.99
#